data_AF-A0A9D6J7Z2-F1
#
_entry.id   AF-A0A9D6J7Z2-F1
#
_cell.length_a   1.000
_cell.length_b   1.000
_cell.length_c   1.000
_cell.angle_alpha   90.00
_cell.angle_beta   90.00
_cell.angle_gamma   90.00
#
_symmetry.space_group_name_H-M   'P 1'
#
loop_
_entity.id
_entity.type
_entity.pdbx_description
1 polymer ?
#
loop_
_entity_poly.entity_id
_entity_poly.type
_entity_poly.pdbx_seq_one_letter_code
_entity_poly.pdbx_strand_id
1 'polypeptide(L)'
;YPIYSENIRNYSQIRAFVEARKGERYSIRVRNNLSLSVGLVIAVDGRNIISGSKSYLRNNESMYLLRPGRVCTFEGWRSGEHFVNRFFFTENVESYAASWGDFSSIGVISIAVFPERRRVYEPRYLPFSQDKSERLDQAKERSPSSELKGNGRCIEPEFPKKDSHPGTGYGEENYSPTTRVEFEPEPYPIERFCIKYEWPENLNKLGVFQPPSTRVLPHDDERSGEFAPPPPPKKFFGKGY
;
A
#
# COMPACT_ATOMS: atom_id res chain seq x y z
N TYR A 1 -6.22 13.18 5.43
CA TYR A 1 -6.65 13.51 4.07
C TYR A 1 -7.85 12.66 3.70
N PRO A 2 -8.90 13.23 3.09
CA PRO A 2 -10.07 12.46 2.67
C PRO A 2 -9.67 11.44 1.59
N ILE A 3 -10.18 10.21 1.71
CA ILE A 3 -9.98 9.11 0.78
C ILE A 3 -11.29 8.94 0.02
N TYR A 4 -11.29 9.21 -1.29
CA TYR A 4 -12.46 9.00 -2.14
C TYR A 4 -12.43 7.60 -2.71
N SER A 5 -13.33 6.70 -2.29
CA SER A 5 -13.34 5.31 -2.75
C SER A 5 -14.35 5.09 -3.88
N GLU A 6 -13.90 4.53 -5.01
CA GLU A 6 -14.78 3.98 -6.04
C GLU A 6 -14.87 2.46 -5.86
N ASN A 7 -16.04 1.96 -5.49
CA ASN A 7 -16.33 0.53 -5.45
C ASN A 7 -16.68 0.03 -6.86
N ILE A 8 -15.67 -0.40 -7.62
CA ILE A 8 -15.89 -1.08 -8.89
C ILE A 8 -16.12 -2.57 -8.62
N ARG A 9 -17.30 -3.05 -8.98
CA ARG A 9 -17.92 -4.34 -8.59
C ARG A 9 -17.26 -5.62 -9.11
N ASN A 10 -16.02 -5.62 -9.60
CA ASN A 10 -15.34 -6.85 -10.00
C ASN A 10 -13.83 -6.74 -9.78
N TYR A 11 -13.28 -7.76 -9.12
CA TYR A 11 -11.90 -7.94 -8.64
C TYR A 11 -11.56 -7.18 -7.36
N SER A 12 -10.78 -7.81 -6.46
CA SER A 12 -10.39 -7.38 -5.10
C SER A 12 -9.52 -6.12 -5.03
N GLN A 13 -9.72 -5.17 -5.95
CA GLN A 13 -8.97 -3.94 -6.11
C GLN A 13 -9.77 -2.76 -5.56
N ILE A 14 -9.29 -2.16 -4.48
CA ILE A 14 -9.84 -0.94 -3.90
C ILE A 14 -9.11 0.25 -4.53
N ARG A 15 -9.88 1.19 -5.07
CA ARG A 15 -9.33 2.42 -5.67
C ARG A 15 -9.66 3.62 -4.82
N ALA A 16 -8.66 4.48 -4.68
CA ALA A 16 -8.85 5.75 -4.00
C ALA A 16 -8.06 6.89 -4.66
N PHE A 17 -8.56 8.11 -4.45
CA PHE A 17 -7.86 9.34 -4.82
C PHE A 17 -7.42 10.12 -3.60
N VAL A 18 -6.23 10.70 -3.65
CA VAL A 18 -5.66 11.56 -2.61
C VAL A 18 -5.10 12.83 -3.26
N GLU A 19 -5.33 13.96 -2.60
CA GLU A 19 -4.71 15.24 -2.97
C GLU A 19 -3.22 15.23 -2.61
N ALA A 20 -2.36 15.53 -3.58
CA ALA A 20 -0.93 15.72 -3.38
C ALA A 20 -0.60 17.22 -3.30
N ARG A 21 0.33 17.60 -2.43
CA ARG A 21 0.84 18.98 -2.36
C ARG A 21 2.35 18.98 -2.45
N LYS A 22 2.89 19.78 -3.36
CA LYS A 22 4.34 19.79 -3.65
C LYS A 22 5.14 20.09 -2.37
N GLY A 23 6.16 19.27 -2.11
CA GLY A 23 7.02 19.33 -0.92
C GLY A 23 6.43 18.71 0.33
N GLU A 24 5.15 18.31 0.33
CA GLU A 24 4.51 17.77 1.51
C GLU A 24 4.92 16.32 1.77
N ARG A 25 5.26 16.03 3.03
CA ARG A 25 5.62 14.69 3.50
C ARG A 25 4.36 13.89 3.78
N TYR A 26 4.41 12.60 3.50
CA TYR A 26 3.31 11.70 3.81
C TYR A 26 3.80 10.36 4.33
N SER A 27 2.88 9.58 4.88
CA SER A 27 3.13 8.21 5.32
C SER A 27 1.96 7.31 4.94
N ILE A 28 2.24 6.02 4.76
CA ILE A 28 1.24 5.01 4.43
C ILE A 28 0.95 4.24 5.72
N ARG A 29 -0.27 4.35 6.24
CA ARG A 29 -0.70 3.64 7.45
C ARG A 29 -1.60 2.47 7.08
N VAL A 30 -1.18 1.25 7.44
CA VAL A 30 -1.92 0.02 7.14
C VAL A 30 -2.32 -0.65 8.44
N ARG A 31 -3.58 -1.09 8.51
CA ARG A 31 -4.13 -1.88 9.63
C ARG A 31 -4.50 -3.27 9.12
N ASN A 32 -3.94 -4.31 9.75
CA ASN A 32 -4.35 -5.67 9.50
C ASN A 32 -5.60 -5.98 10.34
N ASN A 33 -6.76 -6.08 9.70
CA ASN A 33 -8.03 -6.43 10.34
C ASN A 33 -8.28 -7.95 10.37
N LEU A 34 -7.36 -8.76 9.85
CA LEU A 34 -7.46 -10.21 9.82
C LEU A 34 -6.84 -10.83 11.08
N SER A 35 -7.25 -12.07 11.35
CA SER A 35 -6.75 -12.88 12.47
C SER A 35 -5.46 -13.65 12.11
N LEU A 36 -4.82 -13.36 10.99
CA LEU A 36 -3.59 -14.01 10.49
C LEU A 36 -2.56 -12.96 10.07
N SER A 37 -1.28 -13.33 10.05
CA SER A 37 -0.22 -12.45 9.57
C SER A 37 -0.34 -12.26 8.07
N VAL A 38 -0.07 -11.05 7.60
CA VAL A 38 -0.08 -10.74 6.16
C VAL A 38 1.26 -10.15 5.72
N GLY A 39 1.73 -10.58 4.56
CA GLY A 39 2.79 -9.94 3.80
C GLY A 39 2.21 -8.78 2.99
N LEU A 40 2.88 -7.64 3.06
CA LEU A 40 2.53 -6.42 2.34
C LEU A 40 3.61 -6.11 1.31
N VAL A 41 3.29 -6.28 0.04
CA VAL A 41 4.09 -5.72 -1.05
C VAL A 41 3.57 -4.32 -1.30
N ILE A 42 4.37 -3.31 -0.95
CA ILE A 42 4.02 -1.90 -1.10
C ILE A 42 4.91 -1.29 -2.17
N ALA A 43 4.28 -0.70 -3.17
CA ALA A 43 4.95 0.00 -4.25
C ALA A 43 4.47 1.45 -4.32
N VAL A 44 5.41 2.37 -4.49
CA VAL A 44 5.14 3.79 -4.74
C VAL A 44 5.77 4.12 -6.09
N ASP A 45 5.02 4.77 -6.97
CA ASP A 45 5.45 5.08 -8.34
C ASP A 45 5.96 3.85 -9.12
N GLY A 46 5.33 2.70 -8.87
CA GLY A 46 5.70 1.43 -9.49
C GLY A 46 6.98 0.79 -8.93
N ARG A 47 7.57 1.31 -7.85
CA ARG A 47 8.78 0.76 -7.23
C ARG A 47 8.51 0.29 -5.80
N ASN A 48 9.01 -0.90 -5.48
CA ASN A 48 8.88 -1.50 -4.16
C ASN A 48 9.63 -0.64 -3.11
N ILE A 49 8.97 -0.30 -2.01
CA ILE A 49 9.53 0.63 -1.01
C ILE A 49 10.66 0.04 -0.17
N ILE A 50 10.86 -1.29 -0.20
CA ILE A 50 11.95 -2.00 0.48
C ILE A 50 13.15 -2.17 -0.44
N SER A 51 12.94 -2.76 -1.62
CA SER A 51 14.04 -3.10 -2.53
C SER A 51 14.39 -1.97 -3.50
N GLY A 52 13.54 -0.95 -3.59
CA GLY A 52 13.65 0.10 -4.59
C GLY A 52 13.50 -0.42 -6.02
N SER A 53 13.18 -1.70 -6.26
CA SER A 53 13.08 -2.30 -7.59
C SER A 53 11.69 -2.11 -8.20
N LYS A 54 11.57 -2.22 -9.52
CA LYS A 54 10.26 -2.19 -10.20
C LYS A 54 9.36 -3.30 -9.64
N SER A 55 8.14 -2.94 -9.25
CA SER A 55 7.17 -3.84 -8.63
C SER A 55 6.09 -4.25 -9.62
N TYR A 56 5.72 -5.52 -9.55
CA TYR A 56 4.57 -6.11 -10.25
C TYR A 56 3.56 -6.67 -9.26
N LEU A 57 3.67 -6.29 -7.97
CA LEU A 57 2.82 -6.72 -6.87
C LEU A 57 2.71 -8.26 -6.78
N ARG A 58 3.86 -8.95 -6.90
CA ARG A 58 3.95 -10.41 -6.83
C ARG A 58 4.40 -10.89 -5.45
N ASN A 59 4.01 -12.11 -5.10
CA ASN A 59 4.31 -12.74 -3.82
C ASN A 59 5.79 -13.09 -3.61
N ASN A 60 6.64 -12.96 -4.63
CA ASN A 60 8.08 -13.21 -4.55
C ASN A 60 8.89 -11.90 -4.41
N GLU A 61 8.23 -10.76 -4.28
CA GLU A 61 8.88 -9.48 -4.02
C GLU A 61 9.11 -9.24 -2.52
N SER A 62 10.03 -8.33 -2.19
CA SER A 62 10.26 -7.90 -0.80
C SER A 62 8.98 -7.37 -0.17
N MET A 63 8.67 -7.83 1.03
CA MET A 63 7.41 -7.53 1.72
C MET A 63 7.62 -7.24 3.20
N TYR A 64 6.75 -6.40 3.76
CA TYR A 64 6.64 -6.23 5.21
C TYR A 64 5.67 -7.25 5.78
N LEU A 65 6.03 -7.86 6.91
CA LEU A 65 5.10 -8.70 7.67
C LEU A 65 4.29 -7.82 8.63
N LEU A 66 2.97 -7.84 8.51
CA LEU A 66 2.06 -7.21 9.46
C LEU A 66 1.28 -8.29 10.23
N ARG A 67 1.57 -8.38 11.53
CA ARG A 67 0.92 -9.33 12.44
C ARG A 67 -0.60 -9.10 12.58
N PRO A 68 -1.37 -10.12 13.01
CA PRO A 68 -2.81 -10.01 13.22
C PRO A 68 -3.18 -8.80 14.08
N GLY A 69 -4.21 -8.05 13.67
CA GLY A 69 -4.73 -6.90 14.44
C GLY A 69 -3.81 -5.68 14.54
N ARG A 70 -2.59 -5.73 13.98
CA ARG A 70 -1.59 -4.66 14.14
C ARG A 70 -1.76 -3.56 13.10
N VAL A 71 -1.27 -2.39 13.48
CA VAL A 71 -1.15 -1.21 12.62
C VAL A 71 0.33 -0.91 12.42
N CYS A 72 0.72 -0.56 11.20
CA CYS A 72 2.07 -0.10 10.87
C CYS A 72 2.00 1.15 9.99
N THR A 73 2.98 2.03 10.16
CA THR A 73 3.13 3.26 9.39
C THR A 73 4.45 3.18 8.62
N PHE A 74 4.38 3.35 7.30
CA PHE A 74 5.52 3.35 6.39
C PHE A 74 5.79 4.77 5.94
N GLU A 75 6.91 5.34 6.38
CA GLU A 75 7.21 6.76 6.21
C GLU A 75 8.16 7.06 5.04
N GLY A 76 8.77 6.05 4.41
CA GLY A 76 9.80 6.29 3.42
C GLY A 76 10.31 5.07 2.67
N TRP A 77 11.25 5.35 1.76
CA TRP A 77 12.04 4.37 1.01
C TRP A 77 13.08 3.74 1.92
N ARG A 78 13.20 2.42 1.93
CA ARG A 78 14.18 1.73 2.76
C ARG A 78 15.60 1.95 2.24
N SER A 79 16.47 2.50 3.08
CA SER A 79 17.90 2.68 2.80
C SER A 79 18.77 1.65 3.53
N GLY A 80 18.22 0.97 4.54
CA GLY A 80 18.89 -0.09 5.30
C GLY A 80 17.94 -0.74 6.31
N GLU A 81 18.46 -1.58 7.21
CA GLU A 81 17.60 -2.26 8.20
C GLU A 81 17.02 -1.32 9.26
N HIS A 82 17.69 -0.20 9.49
CA HIS A 82 17.38 0.77 10.54
C HIS A 82 16.86 2.11 10.04
N PHE A 83 16.89 2.37 8.74
CA PHE A 83 16.69 3.70 8.21
C PHE A 83 15.79 3.71 6.98
N VAL A 84 15.05 4.80 6.82
CA VAL A 84 14.26 5.12 5.63
C VAL A 84 14.52 6.55 5.20
N ASN A 85 14.36 6.84 3.92
CA ASN A 85 14.31 8.19 3.40
C ASN A 85 12.86 8.61 3.18
N ARG A 86 12.43 9.67 3.87
CA ARG A 86 11.01 10.05 3.97
C ARG A 86 10.37 10.27 2.60
N PHE A 87 9.12 9.84 2.46
CA PHE A 87 8.32 10.18 1.30
C PHE A 87 7.91 11.65 1.33
N PHE A 88 7.92 12.29 0.17
CA PHE A 88 7.30 13.58 -0.05
C PHE A 88 6.84 13.69 -1.50
N PHE A 89 5.80 14.48 -1.74
CA PHE A 89 5.32 14.73 -3.09
C PHE A 89 6.22 15.73 -3.82
N THR A 90 6.60 15.42 -5.05
CA THR A 90 7.38 16.29 -5.92
C THR A 90 6.84 16.21 -7.35
N GLU A 91 7.43 16.94 -8.30
CA GLU A 91 7.08 16.80 -9.71
C GLU A 91 7.52 15.43 -10.24
N ASN A 92 6.71 14.85 -11.12
CA ASN A 92 6.98 13.54 -11.72
C ASN A 92 8.41 13.40 -12.26
N VAL A 93 8.96 14.42 -12.92
CA VAL A 93 10.32 14.43 -13.48
C VAL A 93 11.42 14.41 -12.40
N GLU A 94 11.12 14.89 -11.20
CA GLU A 94 12.02 14.90 -10.03
C GLU A 94 11.79 13.69 -9.10
N SER A 95 10.86 12.81 -9.46
CA SER A 95 10.52 11.65 -8.63
C SER A 95 11.66 10.64 -8.57
N TYR A 96 11.70 9.86 -7.48
CA TYR A 96 12.64 8.77 -7.32
C TYR A 96 12.53 7.75 -8.46
N ALA A 97 11.30 7.45 -8.92
CA ALA A 97 11.08 6.54 -10.04
C ALA A 97 11.60 7.09 -11.39
N ALA A 98 11.45 8.39 -11.63
CA ALA A 98 11.95 9.04 -12.85
C ALA A 98 13.48 8.99 -12.95
N SER A 99 14.19 8.99 -11.82
CA SER A 99 15.66 8.80 -11.79
C SER A 99 16.09 7.44 -12.39
N TRP A 100 15.18 6.48 -12.49
CA TRP A 100 15.37 5.17 -13.13
C TRP A 100 14.71 5.06 -14.51
N GLY A 101 14.21 6.16 -15.06
CA GLY A 101 13.48 6.18 -16.32
C GLY A 101 12.12 5.46 -16.29
N ASP A 102 11.57 5.17 -15.10
CA ASP A 102 10.28 4.50 -14.97
C ASP A 102 9.16 5.51 -14.74
N PHE A 103 8.41 5.78 -15.80
CA PHE A 103 7.23 6.66 -15.77
C PHE A 103 5.92 5.87 -15.82
N SER A 104 5.98 4.53 -15.76
CA SER A 104 4.82 3.69 -16.10
C SER A 104 3.72 3.65 -15.04
N SER A 105 4.01 4.09 -13.81
CA SER A 105 3.07 4.07 -12.68
C SER A 105 3.25 5.26 -11.73
N ILE A 106 3.72 6.40 -12.23
CA ILE A 106 3.90 7.61 -11.41
C ILE A 106 2.55 8.10 -10.87
N GLY A 107 2.55 8.57 -9.63
CA GLY A 107 1.36 9.11 -8.98
C GLY A 107 0.50 8.01 -8.33
N VAL A 108 1.02 6.79 -8.14
CA VAL A 108 0.25 5.66 -7.61
C VAL A 108 0.97 5.02 -6.43
N ILE A 109 0.23 4.82 -5.34
CA ILE A 109 0.60 3.95 -4.22
C ILE A 109 -0.20 2.65 -4.38
N SER A 110 0.51 1.54 -4.53
CA SER A 110 -0.07 0.22 -4.70
C SER A 110 0.31 -0.69 -3.53
N ILE A 111 -0.65 -1.45 -3.01
CA ILE A 111 -0.45 -2.41 -1.93
C ILE A 111 -1.08 -3.72 -2.33
N ALA A 112 -0.34 -4.83 -2.28
CA ALA A 112 -0.89 -6.17 -2.39
C ALA A 112 -0.71 -6.93 -1.07
N VAL A 113 -1.81 -7.54 -0.62
CA VAL A 113 -1.91 -8.21 0.69
C VAL A 113 -1.91 -9.72 0.48
N PHE A 114 -0.86 -10.39 0.97
CA PHE A 114 -0.69 -11.83 0.88
C PHE A 114 -0.84 -12.45 2.26
N PRO A 115 -1.84 -13.32 2.51
CA PRO A 115 -1.92 -14.08 3.75
C PRO A 115 -0.69 -14.97 3.93
N GLU A 116 -0.32 -15.21 5.19
CA GLU A 116 0.62 -16.29 5.52
C GLU A 116 0.03 -17.64 5.10
N ARG A 117 0.82 -18.44 4.38
CA ARG A 117 0.45 -19.79 4.01
C ARG A 117 0.29 -20.62 5.27
N ARG A 118 -0.94 -21.08 5.52
CA ARG A 118 -1.19 -21.99 6.63
C ARG A 118 -0.54 -23.33 6.30
N ARG A 119 0.55 -23.65 7.01
CA ARG A 119 1.04 -25.03 7.05
C ARG A 119 -0.02 -25.86 7.75
N VAL A 120 -0.86 -26.54 6.96
CA VAL A 120 -1.68 -27.63 7.48
C VAL A 120 -0.68 -28.64 8.00
N TYR A 121 -0.53 -28.73 9.31
CA TYR A 121 0.19 -29.83 9.91
C TYR A 121 -0.68 -31.06 9.65
N GLU A 122 -0.45 -31.76 8.54
CA GLU A 122 -0.99 -33.10 8.42
C GLU A 122 -0.41 -33.87 9.60
N PRO A 123 -1.24 -34.38 10.53
CA PRO A 123 -0.73 -35.24 11.56
C PRO A 123 -0.03 -36.38 10.84
N ARG A 124 1.29 -36.45 11.03
CA ARG A 124 2.11 -37.51 10.47
C ARG A 124 1.55 -38.81 11.04
N TYR A 125 0.71 -39.51 10.28
CA TYR A 125 0.27 -40.85 10.64
C TYR A 125 1.55 -41.65 10.82
N LEU A 126 1.85 -42.03 12.06
CA LEU A 126 2.95 -42.94 12.34
C LEU A 126 2.66 -44.20 11.52
N PRO A 127 3.55 -44.64 10.63
CA PRO A 127 3.30 -45.83 9.85
C PRO A 127 3.16 -47.00 10.82
N PHE A 128 1.96 -47.58 10.87
CA PHE A 128 1.78 -48.89 11.48
C PHE A 128 2.67 -49.84 10.70
N SER A 129 3.61 -50.49 11.40
CA SER A 129 4.56 -51.41 10.79
C SER A 129 3.79 -52.53 10.10
N GLN A 130 3.72 -52.49 8.77
CA GLN A 130 3.28 -53.62 7.97
C GLN A 130 4.40 -53.97 7.01
N ASP A 131 4.74 -55.25 7.09
CA ASP A 131 5.81 -55.92 6.38
C ASP A 131 5.80 -55.66 4.87
N LYS A 132 7.01 -55.69 4.33
CA LYS A 132 7.37 -55.50 2.93
C LYS A 132 6.58 -56.43 1.98
N SER A 133 6.04 -55.86 0.91
CA SER A 133 6.07 -56.53 -0.39
C SER A 133 6.22 -55.52 -1.52
N GLU A 134 7.28 -55.68 -2.30
CA GLU A 134 7.67 -54.89 -3.46
C GLU A 134 6.67 -55.02 -4.62
N ARG A 135 6.40 -53.92 -5.34
CA ARG A 135 6.26 -53.94 -6.81
C ARG A 135 6.26 -52.53 -7.43
N LEU A 136 7.38 -52.27 -8.10
CA LEU A 136 7.61 -51.64 -9.41
C LEU A 136 6.81 -50.40 -9.87
N ASP A 137 7.60 -49.41 -10.28
CA ASP A 137 7.28 -48.14 -10.91
C ASP A 137 6.22 -48.15 -12.01
N GLN A 138 5.42 -47.09 -12.04
CA GLN A 138 4.97 -46.47 -13.29
C GLN A 138 4.75 -44.97 -13.08
N ALA A 139 5.77 -44.19 -13.50
CA ALA A 139 5.66 -42.76 -13.68
C ALA A 139 4.60 -42.45 -14.75
N LYS A 140 3.56 -41.71 -14.37
CA LYS A 140 2.64 -41.05 -15.31
C LYS A 140 2.99 -39.57 -15.38
N GLU A 141 3.47 -39.17 -16.55
CA GLU A 141 3.48 -37.79 -17.00
C GLU A 141 2.05 -37.23 -17.17
N ARG A 142 2.02 -35.88 -17.27
CA ARG A 142 0.95 -34.96 -17.73
C ARG A 142 0.12 -34.36 -16.59
N SER A 143 -0.02 -33.04 -16.47
CA SER A 143 0.00 -31.98 -17.47
C SER A 143 0.26 -30.60 -16.81
N PRO A 144 0.55 -29.55 -17.59
CA PRO A 144 1.00 -28.26 -17.08
C PRO A 144 -0.18 -27.52 -16.43
N SER A 145 0.06 -26.84 -15.30
CA SER A 145 -0.87 -25.81 -14.87
C SER A 145 -0.76 -24.64 -15.84
N SER A 146 -1.69 -24.58 -16.78
CA SER A 146 -2.21 -23.31 -17.27
C SER A 146 -2.71 -22.48 -16.09
N GLU A 147 -2.84 -21.16 -16.32
CA GLU A 147 -3.50 -20.17 -15.43
C GLU A 147 -2.56 -19.46 -14.46
N LEU A 148 -2.50 -18.13 -14.39
CA LEU A 148 -3.36 -17.07 -14.92
C LEU A 148 -2.44 -15.87 -15.11
N LYS A 149 -2.26 -15.41 -16.35
CA LYS A 149 -1.66 -14.10 -16.65
C LYS A 149 -2.64 -12.99 -16.24
N GLY A 150 -2.88 -12.85 -14.95
CA GLY A 150 -3.43 -11.63 -14.39
C GLY A 150 -2.29 -10.62 -14.37
N ASN A 151 -2.31 -9.63 -15.26
CA ASN A 151 -1.43 -8.48 -15.16
C ASN A 151 -1.68 -7.85 -13.78
N GLY A 152 -0.79 -8.08 -12.82
CA GLY A 152 -0.86 -7.61 -11.43
C GLY A 152 -0.68 -6.10 -11.29
N ARG A 153 -1.13 -5.32 -12.27
CA ARG A 153 -1.12 -3.87 -12.24
C ARG A 153 -2.46 -3.36 -11.74
N CYS A 154 -2.39 -2.37 -10.86
CA CYS A 154 -3.51 -1.47 -10.67
C CYS A 154 -3.88 -0.88 -12.03
N ILE A 155 -5.14 -1.02 -12.45
CA ILE A 155 -5.63 -0.29 -13.61
C ILE A 155 -5.62 1.21 -13.23
N GLU A 156 -4.76 1.96 -13.90
CA GLU A 156 -4.58 3.40 -13.68
C GLU A 156 -5.60 4.18 -14.53
N PRO A 157 -6.24 5.22 -13.99
CA PRO A 157 -6.94 6.19 -14.82
C PRO A 157 -5.91 6.90 -15.71
N GLU A 158 -6.20 7.03 -17.00
CA GLU A 158 -5.33 7.73 -17.95
C GLU A 158 -5.45 9.24 -17.73
N PHE A 159 -4.34 9.88 -17.36
CA PHE A 159 -4.22 11.33 -17.32
C PHE A 159 -3.53 11.84 -18.60
N PRO A 160 -3.88 13.03 -19.09
CA PRO A 160 -3.22 13.61 -20.26
C PRO A 160 -1.74 13.87 -19.97
N LYS A 161 -0.85 13.21 -20.73
CA LYS A 161 0.63 13.22 -20.57
C LYS A 161 1.31 14.60 -20.58
N LYS A 162 0.58 15.67 -20.87
CA LYS A 162 1.12 17.03 -21.05
C LYS A 162 1.10 17.84 -19.74
N ASP A 163 0.27 17.44 -18.77
CA ASP A 163 0.18 18.13 -17.49
C ASP A 163 1.31 17.66 -16.56
N SER A 164 1.79 18.55 -15.68
CA SER A 164 2.64 18.13 -14.57
C SER A 164 1.82 17.24 -13.64
N HIS A 165 2.40 16.11 -13.24
CA HIS A 165 1.79 15.15 -12.31
C HIS A 165 2.68 15.02 -11.07
N PRO A 166 2.10 14.72 -9.90
CA PRO A 166 2.91 14.44 -8.73
C PRO A 166 3.59 13.08 -8.87
N GLY A 167 4.82 13.03 -8.37
CA GLY A 167 5.54 11.80 -8.04
C GLY A 167 6.05 11.86 -6.61
N THR A 168 6.78 10.83 -6.20
CA THR A 168 7.35 10.71 -4.86
C THR A 168 8.86 10.85 -4.90
N GLY A 169 9.39 11.76 -4.08
CA GLY A 169 10.81 12.00 -3.93
C GLY A 169 11.47 11.10 -2.87
N TYR A 170 12.81 11.14 -2.84
CA TYR A 170 13.65 10.42 -1.87
C TYR A 170 14.18 11.42 -0.84
N GLY A 171 13.49 11.56 0.30
CA GLY A 171 13.72 12.64 1.26
C GLY A 171 14.86 12.40 2.24
N GLU A 172 14.84 13.16 3.33
CA GLU A 172 15.77 13.01 4.45
C GLU A 172 15.66 11.65 5.14
N GLU A 173 16.76 11.21 5.74
CA GLU A 173 16.81 9.95 6.48
C GLU A 173 16.04 10.04 7.81
N ASN A 174 15.38 8.95 8.18
CA ASN A 174 14.63 8.80 9.42
C ASN A 174 14.83 7.39 10.00
N TYR A 175 14.97 7.31 11.33
CA TYR A 175 15.14 6.04 12.02
C TYR A 175 13.85 5.20 11.98
N SER A 176 13.95 3.96 11.51
CA SER A 176 12.86 3.01 11.34
C SER A 176 13.41 1.58 11.36
N PRO A 177 13.61 0.97 12.55
CA PRO A 177 14.22 -0.35 12.68
C PRO A 177 13.29 -1.49 12.24
N THR A 178 13.87 -2.49 11.59
CA THR A 178 13.20 -3.76 11.29
C THR A 178 14.08 -4.97 11.53
N THR A 179 13.44 -6.13 11.54
CA THR A 179 14.09 -7.43 11.63
C THR A 179 13.60 -8.29 10.47
N ARG A 180 14.50 -9.08 9.89
CA ARG A 180 14.15 -10.07 8.88
C ARG A 180 13.45 -11.25 9.55
N VAL A 181 12.41 -11.74 8.89
CA VAL A 181 11.64 -12.90 9.34
C VAL A 181 11.40 -13.80 8.14
N GLU A 182 11.34 -15.11 8.40
CA GLU A 182 10.85 -16.05 7.40
C GLU A 182 9.34 -15.94 7.30
N PHE A 183 8.84 -15.92 6.06
CA PHE A 183 7.43 -15.78 5.76
C PHE A 183 7.13 -16.47 4.43
N GLU A 184 6.14 -17.34 4.43
CA GLU A 184 5.66 -18.03 3.23
C GLU A 184 4.32 -17.41 2.81
N PRO A 185 4.28 -16.53 1.80
CA PRO A 185 3.03 -15.95 1.32
C PRO A 185 2.19 -16.96 0.55
N GLU A 186 0.87 -16.84 0.63
CA GLU A 186 -0.04 -17.44 -0.34
C GLU A 186 0.28 -16.96 -1.78
N PRO A 187 0.02 -17.77 -2.83
CA PRO A 187 0.36 -17.40 -4.22
C PRO A 187 -0.38 -16.16 -4.74
N TYR A 188 -1.60 -15.94 -4.29
CA TYR A 188 -2.48 -14.87 -4.75
C TYR A 188 -2.80 -13.92 -3.61
N PRO A 189 -2.79 -12.59 -3.84
CA PRO A 189 -3.18 -11.66 -2.82
C PRO A 189 -4.70 -11.67 -2.66
N ILE A 190 -5.15 -11.53 -1.43
CA ILE A 190 -6.58 -11.45 -1.09
C ILE A 190 -7.14 -10.06 -1.40
N GLU A 191 -6.31 -9.02 -1.32
CA GLU A 191 -6.69 -7.63 -1.52
C GLU A 191 -5.57 -6.86 -2.22
N ARG A 192 -5.98 -5.91 -3.06
CA ARG A 192 -5.09 -4.90 -3.66
C ARG A 192 -5.66 -3.51 -3.42
N PHE A 193 -4.84 -2.61 -2.93
CA PHE A 193 -5.17 -1.19 -2.80
C PHE A 193 -4.39 -0.39 -3.82
N CYS A 194 -5.06 0.53 -4.49
CA CYS A 194 -4.48 1.39 -5.50
C CYS A 194 -4.94 2.82 -5.22
N ILE A 195 -4.05 3.62 -4.69
CA ILE A 195 -4.32 5.00 -4.32
C ILE A 195 -3.61 5.88 -5.34
N LYS A 196 -4.37 6.52 -6.23
CA LYS A 196 -3.86 7.56 -7.11
C LYS A 196 -3.75 8.84 -6.30
N TYR A 197 -2.60 9.49 -6.35
CA TYR A 197 -2.45 10.84 -5.85
C TYR A 197 -2.22 11.80 -7.00
N GLU A 198 -2.80 12.98 -6.90
CA GLU A 198 -2.82 13.95 -7.99
C GLU A 198 -2.89 15.39 -7.43
N TRP A 199 -2.40 16.36 -8.20
CA TRP A 199 -2.46 17.77 -7.82
C TRP A 199 -3.92 18.23 -7.67
N PRO A 200 -4.22 19.17 -6.76
CA PRO A 200 -5.59 19.62 -6.52
C PRO A 200 -6.27 20.14 -7.79
N GLU A 201 -5.52 20.85 -8.65
CA GLU A 201 -6.01 21.41 -9.91
C GLU A 201 -6.45 20.32 -10.88
N ASN A 202 -5.72 19.20 -10.92
CA ASN A 202 -6.00 18.07 -11.78
C ASN A 202 -7.16 17.21 -11.23
N LEU A 203 -7.29 17.07 -9.90
CA LEU A 203 -8.46 16.43 -9.28
C LEU A 203 -9.75 17.23 -9.51
N ASN A 204 -9.66 18.56 -9.48
CA ASN A 204 -10.80 19.45 -9.79
C ASN A 204 -11.29 19.25 -11.23
N LYS A 205 -10.38 19.14 -12.21
CA LYS A 205 -10.74 18.87 -13.61
C LYS A 205 -11.49 17.54 -13.79
N LEU A 206 -11.18 16.54 -12.96
CA LEU A 206 -11.82 15.22 -13.01
C LEU A 206 -13.19 15.16 -12.33
N GLY A 207 -13.62 16.20 -11.62
CA GLY A 207 -14.88 16.19 -10.87
C GLY A 207 -14.92 15.20 -9.70
N VAL A 208 -13.79 14.56 -9.38
CA VAL A 208 -13.61 13.70 -8.19
C VAL A 208 -13.56 14.56 -6.91
N PHE A 209 -13.25 15.84 -7.06
CA PHE A 209 -13.28 16.84 -5.99
C PHE A 209 -14.55 17.70 -6.10
N GLN A 210 -15.47 17.58 -5.15
CA GLN A 210 -16.37 18.67 -4.81
C GLN A 210 -15.67 19.47 -3.70
N PRO A 211 -15.42 20.79 -3.86
CA PRO A 211 -15.01 21.60 -2.72
C PRO A 211 -16.03 21.37 -1.61
N PRO A 212 -15.62 21.27 -0.33
CA PRO A 212 -16.56 21.02 0.74
C PRO A 212 -17.67 22.06 0.64
N SER A 213 -18.86 21.62 0.24
CA SER A 213 -20.05 22.45 0.39
C SER A 213 -20.07 22.80 1.88
N THR A 214 -20.17 24.08 2.21
CA THR A 214 -20.38 24.58 3.56
C THR A 214 -21.74 24.09 4.09
N ARG A 215 -21.90 22.78 4.24
CA ARG A 215 -22.90 22.16 5.10
C ARG A 215 -22.15 21.76 6.35
N VAL A 216 -22.18 22.66 7.31
CA VAL A 216 -21.92 22.35 8.71
C VAL A 216 -22.88 21.24 9.09
N LEU A 217 -22.40 20.00 9.13
CA LEU A 217 -23.15 18.91 9.74
C LEU A 217 -23.11 19.15 11.25
N PRO A 218 -24.26 19.11 11.95
CA PRO A 218 -24.30 19.25 13.40
C PRO A 218 -23.38 18.22 14.04
N HIS A 219 -22.57 18.68 14.98
CA HIS A 219 -21.71 17.82 15.78
C HIS A 219 -22.62 17.09 16.78
N ASP A 220 -22.88 15.80 16.53
CA ASP A 220 -23.51 14.94 17.54
C ASP A 220 -22.48 14.66 18.64
N ASP A 221 -22.77 15.27 19.79
CA ASP A 221 -22.01 15.25 21.03
C ASP A 221 -22.55 14.15 21.93
N GLU A 222 -21.91 12.96 21.95
CA GLU A 222 -22.01 12.03 23.09
C GLU A 222 -20.67 11.31 23.36
N ARG A 223 -19.84 12.01 24.15
CA ARG A 223 -19.08 11.54 25.34
C ARG A 223 -18.42 10.14 25.37
N SER A 224 -17.09 10.14 25.46
CA SER A 224 -16.32 9.74 26.67
C SER A 224 -14.79 9.89 26.42
N GLY A 225 -14.16 10.98 26.90
CA GLY A 225 -13.09 10.95 27.92
C GLY A 225 -11.81 10.25 27.43
N GLU A 226 -10.74 10.96 27.04
CA GLU A 226 -9.78 11.64 27.92
C GLU A 226 -8.97 12.68 27.12
N PHE A 227 -8.49 13.72 27.82
CA PHE A 227 -7.63 14.84 27.39
C PHE A 227 -8.31 16.15 26.94
N ALA A 228 -7.80 17.25 27.50
CA ALA A 228 -8.32 18.61 27.35
C ALA A 228 -7.92 19.24 26.01
N PRO A 229 -8.84 19.93 25.30
CA PRO A 229 -8.46 20.72 24.14
C PRO A 229 -7.73 22.01 24.57
N PRO A 230 -6.73 22.48 23.79
CA PRO A 230 -6.00 23.70 24.09
C PRO A 230 -6.91 24.95 23.99
N PRO A 231 -6.66 26.01 24.79
CA PRO A 231 -7.50 27.21 24.78
C PRO A 231 -7.38 27.98 23.45
N PRO A 232 -8.47 28.62 22.98
CA PRO A 232 -8.45 29.38 21.73
C PRO A 232 -7.55 30.63 21.85
N PRO A 233 -6.84 31.01 20.77
CA PRO A 233 -6.00 32.21 20.78
C PRO A 233 -6.85 33.49 20.95
N LYS A 234 -6.38 34.42 21.80
CA LYS A 234 -7.00 35.74 21.96
C LYS A 234 -6.87 36.53 20.64
N LYS A 235 -8.01 36.89 20.03
CA LYS A 235 -8.06 37.89 18.96
C LYS A 235 -7.78 39.27 19.56
N PHE A 236 -6.60 39.83 19.30
CA PHE A 236 -6.40 41.27 19.42
C PHE A 236 -7.10 41.93 18.24
N PHE A 237 -8.25 42.56 18.49
CA PHE A 237 -8.79 43.54 17.57
C PHE A 237 -8.02 44.84 17.78
N GLY A 238 -7.00 45.07 16.94
CA GLY A 238 -6.50 46.41 16.70
C GLY A 238 -7.60 47.20 16.00
N LYS A 239 -8.19 48.17 16.70
CA LYS A 239 -8.88 49.29 16.05
C LYS A 239 -7.87 50.42 15.94
N GLY A 240 -7.50 50.76 14.71
CA GLY A 240 -7.15 52.14 14.39
C GLY A 240 -8.41 52.98 14.51
N TYR A 241 -8.33 54.09 15.26
CA TYR A 241 -8.30 55.47 14.77
C TYR A 241 -7.84 56.35 15.94
#